data_AF-Q5JG92-F1
#
_entry.id   AF-Q5JG92-F1
#
_cell.length_a   1.000
_cell.length_b   1.000
_cell.length_c   1.000
_cell.angle_alpha   90.00
_cell.angle_beta   90.00
_cell.angle_gamma   90.00
#
_symmetry.space_group_name_H-M   'P 1'
#
loop_
_entity.id
_entity.type
_entity.pdbx_description
1 polymer ?
#
loop_
_entity_poly.entity_id
_entity_poly.type
_entity_poly.pdbx_seq_one_letter_code
_entity_poly.pdbx_strand_id
1 'polypeptide(L)'
;MKRLVFAFILFLLTASLASAGTLYDWSGSLEVGQAVYVNDLTLFVDQHAKTNEIVLVVKQARQILKVLHNGENYTAEGLEVIFTTFNDRAYIQVQGSDPFSVSFNGPDKAAELRKENIELREKLANLTVQNNKLAKENEQLKQQVSELQSKLKNQPNTAELNAKILNLTRENRELKAQLANLTNQYNTVKARADFLEQQNDEYRKMIQTLLEGASQKSEQSYIEKAKKEKLIGSVLLKTLLFGGIIVGLVGYGLYRAKRRHDFAGL
;
A
#
# COMPACT_ATOMS: atom_id res chain seq x y z
N MET A 1 79.70 7.24 -32.12
CA MET A 1 79.63 6.82 -33.54
C MET A 1 78.69 5.63 -33.62
N LYS A 2 77.48 5.81 -34.17
CA LYS A 2 76.52 4.71 -34.38
C LYS A 2 77.07 3.82 -35.50
N ARG A 3 77.59 2.64 -35.14
CA ARG A 3 77.99 1.64 -36.13
C ARG A 3 76.73 1.05 -36.74
N LEU A 4 76.55 1.29 -38.03
CA LEU A 4 75.53 0.67 -38.87
C LEU A 4 75.85 -0.83 -38.93
N VAL A 5 75.13 -1.63 -38.14
CA VAL A 5 75.25 -3.09 -38.16
C VAL A 5 74.56 -3.57 -39.43
N PHE A 6 75.34 -4.08 -40.39
CA PHE A 6 74.82 -4.81 -41.54
C PHE A 6 74.33 -6.18 -41.04
N ALA A 7 73.02 -6.32 -40.82
CA ALA A 7 72.38 -7.62 -40.69
C ALA A 7 72.25 -8.22 -42.10
N PHE A 8 73.04 -9.24 -42.42
CA PHE A 8 72.79 -10.09 -43.58
C PHE A 8 71.57 -10.97 -43.24
N ILE A 9 70.37 -10.54 -43.66
CA ILE A 9 69.15 -11.35 -43.55
C ILE A 9 69.12 -12.27 -44.78
N LEU A 10 69.50 -13.53 -44.61
CA LEU A 10 69.32 -14.55 -45.63
C LEU A 10 68.05 -15.34 -45.28
N PHE A 11 66.92 -14.97 -45.89
CA PHE A 11 65.66 -15.72 -45.76
C PHE A 11 65.73 -16.94 -46.70
N LEU A 12 66.44 -17.99 -46.29
CA LEU A 12 66.48 -19.25 -47.04
C LEU A 12 65.27 -20.10 -46.65
N LEU A 13 64.20 -19.98 -47.43
CA LEU A 13 63.06 -20.90 -47.38
C LEU A 13 63.50 -22.24 -48.02
N THR A 14 64.26 -23.06 -47.30
CA THR A 14 64.66 -24.38 -47.81
C THR A 14 63.50 -25.34 -47.65
N ALA A 15 62.72 -25.51 -48.73
CA ALA A 15 61.83 -26.65 -48.88
C ALA A 15 62.68 -27.92 -49.05
N SER A 16 63.07 -28.56 -47.95
CA SER A 16 63.69 -29.89 -47.99
C SER A 16 62.59 -30.95 -48.10
N LEU A 17 62.70 -31.76 -49.16
CA LEU A 17 61.85 -32.91 -49.43
C LEU A 17 62.16 -34.04 -48.44
N ALA A 18 61.62 -33.99 -47.23
CA ALA A 18 61.29 -35.17 -46.42
C ALA A 18 60.52 -34.75 -45.15
N SER A 19 59.28 -35.21 -45.04
CA SER A 19 58.30 -35.00 -43.95
C SER A 19 57.66 -33.63 -43.86
N ALA A 20 56.34 -33.64 -43.73
CA ALA A 20 55.46 -32.48 -43.73
C ALA A 20 55.58 -31.67 -42.43
N GLY A 21 56.18 -30.49 -42.52
CA GLY A 21 56.18 -29.48 -41.47
C GLY A 21 56.88 -28.23 -42.00
N THR A 22 56.21 -27.09 -41.99
CA THR A 22 56.85 -25.80 -42.27
C THR A 22 57.79 -25.48 -41.12
N LEU A 23 59.10 -25.65 -41.32
CA LEU A 23 60.09 -25.26 -40.32
C LEU A 23 60.38 -23.76 -40.47
N TYR A 24 60.12 -23.00 -39.42
CA TYR A 24 60.52 -21.60 -39.33
C TYR A 24 61.96 -21.54 -38.81
N ASP A 25 62.83 -20.78 -39.46
CA ASP A 25 64.24 -20.65 -39.08
C ASP A 25 64.66 -19.19 -39.09
N TRP A 26 65.43 -18.81 -38.08
CA TRP A 26 66.10 -17.53 -38.00
C TRP A 26 67.55 -17.77 -37.59
N SER A 27 68.47 -17.15 -38.32
CA SER A 27 69.89 -17.13 -37.94
C SER A 27 70.42 -15.71 -37.91
N GLY A 28 71.32 -15.45 -36.97
CA GLY A 28 71.92 -14.15 -36.79
C GLY A 28 73.23 -14.22 -36.02
N SER A 29 74.04 -13.18 -36.18
CA SER A 29 75.25 -13.00 -35.38
C SER A 29 75.05 -11.87 -34.37
N LEU A 30 75.51 -12.07 -33.14
CA LEU A 30 75.46 -11.10 -32.06
C LEU A 30 76.87 -10.86 -31.49
N GLU A 31 77.11 -9.63 -31.05
CA GLU A 31 78.30 -9.24 -30.28
C GLU A 31 78.03 -9.37 -28.77
N VAL A 32 79.11 -9.47 -27.98
CA VAL A 32 79.01 -9.49 -26.50
C VAL A 32 78.26 -8.26 -26.01
N GLY A 33 77.27 -8.48 -25.15
CA GLY A 33 76.38 -7.44 -24.63
C GLY A 33 75.14 -7.17 -25.48
N GLN A 34 74.98 -7.84 -26.63
CA GLN A 34 73.76 -7.77 -27.44
C GLN A 34 72.75 -8.85 -27.02
N ALA A 35 71.48 -8.54 -27.27
CA ALA A 35 70.37 -9.47 -27.06
C ALA A 35 69.50 -9.54 -28.31
N VAL A 36 68.91 -10.71 -28.53
CA VAL A 36 67.77 -10.88 -29.41
C VAL A 36 66.62 -11.48 -28.60
N TYR A 37 65.41 -11.01 -28.89
CA TYR A 37 64.17 -11.45 -28.25
C TYR A 37 63.43 -12.35 -29.23
N VAL A 38 63.18 -13.59 -28.84
CA VAL A 38 62.51 -14.59 -29.65
C VAL A 38 61.28 -15.05 -28.88
N ASN A 39 60.10 -14.63 -29.29
CA ASN A 39 58.87 -14.73 -28.49
C ASN A 39 59.11 -14.20 -27.05
N ASP A 40 58.97 -15.05 -26.03
CA ASP A 40 59.19 -14.70 -24.62
C ASP A 40 60.62 -14.98 -24.13
N LEU A 41 61.48 -15.54 -24.99
CA LEU A 41 62.88 -15.82 -24.70
C LEU A 41 63.76 -14.60 -25.02
N THR A 42 64.69 -14.32 -24.12
CA THR A 42 65.78 -13.36 -24.33
C THR A 42 67.08 -14.15 -24.47
N LEU A 43 67.67 -14.08 -25.66
CA LEU A 43 68.96 -14.68 -25.99
C LEU A 43 70.02 -13.60 -25.88
N PHE A 44 70.79 -13.61 -24.80
CA PHE A 44 71.78 -12.58 -24.48
C PHE A 44 73.19 -13.15 -24.57
N VAL A 45 74.04 -12.52 -25.38
CA VAL A 45 75.44 -12.93 -25.50
C VAL A 45 76.27 -12.28 -24.40
N ASP A 46 76.91 -13.11 -23.61
CA ASP A 46 77.80 -12.68 -22.53
C ASP A 46 79.19 -13.32 -22.70
N GLN A 47 80.14 -12.87 -21.91
CA GLN A 47 81.50 -13.41 -21.89
C GLN A 47 81.88 -13.86 -20.49
N HIS A 48 82.35 -15.10 -20.38
CA HIS A 48 82.75 -15.65 -19.10
C HIS A 48 84.02 -14.95 -18.59
N ALA A 49 83.90 -14.24 -17.46
CA ALA A 49 84.91 -13.31 -16.96
C ALA A 49 86.30 -13.90 -16.67
N LYS A 50 86.43 -15.22 -16.53
CA LYS A 50 87.71 -15.90 -16.25
C LYS A 50 88.34 -16.57 -17.47
N THR A 51 87.51 -17.04 -18.40
CA THR A 51 87.96 -17.85 -19.56
C THR A 51 87.90 -17.07 -20.87
N ASN A 52 87.32 -15.86 -20.86
CA ASN A 52 87.01 -15.06 -22.05
C ASN A 52 86.15 -15.80 -23.07
N GLU A 53 85.51 -16.90 -22.67
CA GLU A 53 84.63 -17.70 -23.52
C GLU A 53 83.31 -16.97 -23.75
N ILE A 54 82.88 -16.86 -25.00
CA ILE A 54 81.58 -16.29 -25.35
C ILE A 54 80.52 -17.35 -25.07
N VAL A 55 79.50 -16.97 -24.30
CA VAL A 55 78.39 -17.83 -23.92
C VAL A 55 77.07 -17.19 -24.30
N LEU A 56 76.07 -18.02 -24.60
CA LEU A 56 74.71 -17.56 -24.81
C LEU A 56 73.86 -17.81 -23.56
N VAL A 57 73.36 -16.74 -22.96
CA VAL A 57 72.47 -16.81 -21.80
C VAL A 57 71.03 -16.75 -22.28
N VAL A 58 70.32 -17.87 -22.17
CA VAL A 58 68.90 -17.98 -22.47
C VAL A 58 68.10 -17.61 -21.22
N LYS A 59 67.28 -16.57 -21.32
CA LYS A 59 66.45 -16.06 -20.21
C LYS A 59 64.99 -16.05 -20.61
N GLN A 60 64.12 -16.25 -19.64
CA GLN A 60 62.69 -15.96 -19.76
C GLN A 60 62.30 -15.04 -18.60
N ALA A 61 61.77 -13.87 -18.94
CA ALA A 61 61.55 -12.77 -18.00
C ALA A 61 62.81 -12.38 -17.18
N ARG A 62 62.93 -12.84 -15.93
CA ARG A 62 64.07 -12.56 -15.02
C ARG A 62 64.85 -13.82 -14.64
N GLN A 63 64.46 -14.99 -15.12
CA GLN A 63 65.09 -16.25 -14.77
C GLN A 63 66.03 -16.67 -15.89
N ILE A 64 67.25 -17.08 -15.52
CA ILE A 64 68.18 -17.72 -16.44
C ILE A 64 67.72 -19.16 -16.58
N LEU A 65 67.31 -19.54 -17.78
CA LEU A 65 66.86 -20.89 -18.07
C LEU A 65 68.07 -21.80 -18.35
N LYS A 66 69.01 -21.31 -19.16
CA LYS A 66 70.20 -22.06 -19.55
C LYS A 66 71.31 -21.10 -19.98
N VAL A 67 72.56 -21.51 -19.74
CA VAL A 67 73.74 -20.93 -20.38
C VAL A 67 74.26 -21.96 -21.36
N LEU A 68 74.45 -21.57 -22.61
CA LEU A 68 74.94 -22.41 -23.69
C LEU A 68 76.38 -22.04 -24.02
N HIS A 69 77.20 -23.08 -24.13
CA HIS A 69 78.57 -23.04 -24.62
C HIS A 69 78.63 -23.33 -26.12
N ASN A 70 79.77 -23.04 -26.74
CA ASN A 70 79.94 -23.24 -28.18
C ASN A 70 79.60 -24.69 -28.61
N GLY A 71 78.68 -24.82 -29.56
CA GLY A 71 78.20 -26.10 -30.08
C GLY A 71 77.05 -26.72 -29.30
N GLU A 72 76.60 -26.08 -28.22
CA GLU A 72 75.43 -26.54 -27.46
C GLU A 72 74.12 -26.02 -28.06
N ASN A 73 73.04 -26.78 -27.84
CA ASN A 73 71.69 -26.41 -28.19
C ASN A 73 70.76 -26.40 -26.98
N TYR A 74 69.63 -25.71 -27.11
CA TYR A 74 68.58 -25.62 -26.11
C TYR A 74 67.22 -25.74 -26.79
N THR A 75 66.38 -26.64 -26.29
CA THR A 75 65.02 -26.81 -26.79
C THR A 75 64.01 -26.43 -25.72
N ALA A 76 63.14 -25.47 -26.01
CA ALA A 76 62.04 -25.07 -25.15
C ALA A 76 60.89 -24.47 -25.96
N GLU A 77 59.65 -24.72 -25.53
CA GLU A 77 58.45 -24.13 -26.13
C GLU A 77 58.32 -24.35 -27.66
N GLY A 78 58.78 -25.49 -28.15
CA GLY A 78 58.76 -25.81 -29.59
C GLY A 78 59.83 -25.10 -30.41
N LEU A 79 60.76 -24.39 -29.75
CA LEU A 79 61.93 -23.76 -30.36
C LEU A 79 63.21 -24.53 -30.03
N GLU A 80 64.06 -24.72 -31.02
CA GLU A 80 65.44 -25.19 -30.87
C GLU A 80 66.42 -24.04 -31.14
N VAL A 81 67.19 -23.68 -30.12
CA VAL A 81 68.23 -22.65 -30.18
C VAL A 81 69.58 -23.33 -30.25
N ILE A 82 70.32 -23.10 -31.33
CA ILE A 82 71.65 -23.63 -31.56
C ILE A 82 72.64 -22.48 -31.43
N PHE A 83 73.66 -22.66 -30.60
CA PHE A 83 74.66 -21.64 -30.34
C PHE A 83 76.04 -22.09 -30.83
N THR A 84 76.67 -21.26 -31.67
CA THR A 84 78.03 -21.49 -32.17
C THR A 84 78.85 -20.22 -32.05
N THR A 85 80.15 -20.33 -31.83
CA THR A 85 81.07 -19.20 -31.80
C THR A 85 82.09 -19.33 -32.92
N PHE A 86 82.32 -18.26 -33.67
CA PHE A 86 83.35 -18.21 -34.71
C PHE A 86 83.91 -16.79 -34.82
N ASN A 87 85.24 -16.64 -34.92
CA ASN A 87 85.93 -15.34 -35.00
C ASN A 87 85.44 -14.31 -33.96
N ASP A 88 85.41 -14.69 -32.68
CA ASP A 88 84.97 -13.84 -31.56
C ASP A 88 83.54 -13.29 -31.68
N ARG A 89 82.68 -14.00 -32.43
CA ARG A 89 81.26 -13.66 -32.59
C ARG A 89 80.38 -14.84 -32.21
N ALA A 90 79.25 -14.50 -31.60
CA ALA A 90 78.18 -15.45 -31.35
C ALA A 90 77.32 -15.59 -32.61
N TYR A 91 77.12 -16.81 -33.06
CA TYR A 91 76.16 -17.19 -34.09
C TYR A 91 75.05 -17.99 -33.43
N ILE A 92 73.82 -17.55 -33.67
CA ILE A 92 72.62 -18.11 -33.07
C ILE A 92 71.72 -18.52 -34.21
N GLN A 93 71.25 -19.75 -34.15
CA GLN A 93 70.19 -20.26 -35.01
C GLN A 93 69.01 -20.66 -34.13
N VAL A 94 67.81 -20.31 -34.55
CA VAL A 94 66.56 -20.62 -33.85
C VAL A 94 65.63 -21.25 -34.86
N GLN A 95 65.22 -22.48 -34.57
CA GLN A 95 64.28 -23.24 -35.39
C GLN A 95 63.01 -23.48 -34.60
N GLY A 96 61.86 -23.48 -35.28
CA GLY A 96 60.57 -23.74 -34.65
C GLY A 96 59.62 -24.46 -35.60
N SER A 97 58.75 -25.30 -35.03
CA SER A 97 57.63 -25.90 -35.77
C SER A 97 56.50 -24.89 -36.03
N ASP A 98 56.39 -23.86 -35.19
CA ASP A 98 55.41 -22.78 -35.29
C ASP A 98 56.08 -21.44 -35.64
N PRO A 99 55.37 -20.50 -36.29
CA PRO A 99 55.89 -19.17 -36.53
C PRO A 99 56.28 -18.48 -35.22
N PHE A 100 57.46 -17.87 -35.18
CA PHE A 100 57.94 -17.10 -34.02
C PHE A 100 58.39 -15.69 -34.44
N SER A 101 58.36 -14.78 -33.47
CA SER A 101 58.75 -13.38 -33.65
C SER A 101 60.18 -13.16 -33.16
N VAL A 102 60.97 -12.44 -33.94
CA VAL A 102 62.33 -12.03 -33.58
C VAL A 102 62.42 -10.51 -33.52
N SER A 103 62.82 -9.96 -32.38
CA SER A 103 63.05 -8.53 -32.18
C SER A 103 64.44 -8.26 -31.61
N PHE A 104 65.06 -7.17 -32.05
CA PHE A 104 66.32 -6.65 -31.49
C PHE A 104 66.08 -5.50 -30.51
N ASN A 105 64.84 -5.00 -30.44
CA ASN A 105 64.41 -4.01 -29.47
C ASN A 105 63.66 -4.75 -28.36
N GLY A 106 64.11 -4.58 -27.11
CA GLY A 106 63.40 -5.16 -25.97
C GLY A 106 61.96 -4.62 -25.87
N PRO A 107 61.06 -5.35 -25.20
CA PRO A 107 59.69 -4.87 -24.99
C PRO A 107 59.73 -3.50 -24.31
N ASP A 108 59.01 -2.51 -24.87
CA ASP A 108 58.87 -1.18 -24.28
C ASP A 108 57.92 -1.23 -23.08
N LYS A 109 58.44 -1.80 -21.98
CA LYS A 109 57.74 -1.92 -20.69
C LYS A 109 57.24 -0.57 -20.19
N ALA A 110 57.89 0.54 -20.57
CA ALA A 110 57.44 1.88 -20.19
C ALA A 110 56.13 2.27 -20.91
N ALA A 111 55.94 1.86 -22.17
CA ALA A 111 54.68 2.06 -22.87
C ALA A 111 53.56 1.20 -22.27
N GLU A 112 53.83 -0.06 -21.93
CA GLU A 112 52.86 -0.97 -21.31
C GLU A 112 52.40 -0.47 -19.93
N LEU A 113 53.35 -0.08 -19.06
CA LEU A 113 53.05 0.48 -17.73
C LEU A 113 52.27 1.80 -17.80
N ARG A 114 52.48 2.61 -18.85
CA ARG A 114 51.68 3.83 -19.07
C ARG A 114 50.23 3.50 -19.42
N LYS A 115 50.02 2.50 -20.28
CA LYS A 115 48.69 2.05 -20.67
C LYS A 115 47.93 1.49 -19.46
N GLU A 116 48.57 0.62 -18.68
CA GLU A 116 48.00 0.07 -17.45
C GLU A 116 47.62 1.18 -16.45
N ASN A 117 48.49 2.19 -16.27
CA ASN A 117 48.17 3.33 -15.40
C ASN A 117 46.94 4.12 -15.86
N ILE A 118 46.75 4.28 -17.17
CA ILE A 118 45.56 4.97 -17.71
C ILE A 118 44.31 4.14 -17.39
N GLU A 119 44.34 2.84 -17.66
CA GLU A 119 43.20 1.94 -17.39
C GLU A 119 42.86 1.88 -15.89
N LEU A 120 43.87 1.86 -15.02
CA LEU A 120 43.67 1.88 -13.57
C LEU A 120 43.05 3.20 -13.09
N ARG A 121 43.47 4.34 -13.66
CA ARG A 121 42.89 5.65 -13.33
C ARG A 121 41.43 5.74 -13.76
N GLU A 122 41.08 5.22 -14.92
CA GLU A 122 39.70 5.17 -15.41
C GLU A 122 38.82 4.28 -14.51
N LYS A 123 39.31 3.09 -14.15
CA LYS A 123 38.63 2.20 -13.20
C LYS A 123 38.40 2.88 -11.85
N LEU A 124 39.41 3.57 -11.33
CA LEU A 124 39.32 4.27 -10.05
C LEU A 124 38.32 5.44 -10.09
N ALA A 125 38.29 6.20 -11.19
CA ALA A 125 37.29 7.24 -11.40
C ALA A 125 35.87 6.65 -11.42
N ASN A 126 35.63 5.57 -12.16
CA ASN A 126 34.34 4.90 -12.25
C ASN A 126 33.88 4.35 -10.89
N LEU A 127 34.77 3.69 -10.14
CA LEU A 127 34.47 3.19 -8.80
C LEU A 127 34.14 4.33 -7.83
N THR A 128 34.85 5.46 -7.93
CA THR A 128 34.57 6.65 -7.10
C THR A 128 33.17 7.19 -7.37
N VAL A 129 32.76 7.27 -8.65
CA VAL A 129 31.40 7.70 -9.02
C VAL A 129 30.33 6.73 -8.49
N GLN A 130 30.54 5.42 -8.63
CA GLN A 130 29.61 4.42 -8.10
C GLN A 130 29.49 4.48 -6.59
N ASN A 131 30.61 4.63 -5.87
CA ASN A 131 30.61 4.72 -4.42
C ASN A 131 29.86 5.98 -3.92
N ASN A 132 30.06 7.12 -4.59
CA ASN A 132 29.31 8.34 -4.29
C ASN A 132 27.80 8.19 -4.54
N LYS A 133 27.41 7.43 -5.57
CA LYS A 133 25.99 7.14 -5.84
C LYS A 133 25.39 6.25 -4.74
N LEU A 134 26.08 5.17 -4.37
CA LEU A 134 25.65 4.26 -3.30
C LEU A 134 25.56 4.98 -1.95
N ALA A 135 26.49 5.87 -1.64
CA ALA A 135 26.46 6.67 -0.42
C ALA A 135 25.19 7.55 -0.36
N LYS A 136 24.83 8.19 -1.47
CA LYS A 136 23.59 8.99 -1.56
C LYS A 136 22.33 8.14 -1.41
N GLU A 137 22.26 6.98 -2.07
CA GLU A 137 21.14 6.05 -1.94
C GLU A 137 20.99 5.54 -0.51
N ASN A 138 22.10 5.24 0.18
CA ASN A 138 22.09 4.80 1.57
C ASN A 138 21.55 5.90 2.51
N GLU A 139 21.95 7.16 2.32
CA GLU A 139 21.41 8.28 3.10
C GLU A 139 19.90 8.47 2.86
N GLN A 140 19.43 8.34 1.62
CA GLN A 140 17.99 8.38 1.30
C GLN A 140 17.22 7.24 1.97
N LEU A 141 17.76 6.02 1.95
CA LEU A 141 17.14 4.86 2.62
C LEU A 141 17.07 5.05 4.14
N LYS A 142 18.13 5.58 4.77
CA LYS A 142 18.10 5.90 6.21
C LYS A 142 17.02 6.92 6.55
N GLN A 143 16.84 7.95 5.73
CA GLN A 143 15.78 8.94 5.89
C GLN A 143 14.40 8.28 5.79
N GLN A 144 14.17 7.47 4.77
CA GLN A 144 12.90 6.73 4.61
C GLN A 144 12.62 5.79 5.78
N VAL A 145 13.62 5.06 6.27
CA VAL A 145 13.48 4.20 7.45
C VAL A 145 13.10 5.02 8.68
N SER A 146 13.76 6.16 8.90
CA SER A 146 13.43 7.06 10.01
C SER A 146 12.00 7.59 9.92
N GLU A 147 11.56 8.01 8.72
CA GLU A 147 10.18 8.44 8.48
C GLU A 147 9.16 7.33 8.75
N LEU A 148 9.43 6.11 8.28
CA LEU A 148 8.57 4.95 8.51
C LEU A 148 8.51 4.58 10.00
N GLN A 149 9.64 4.64 10.71
CA GLN A 149 9.67 4.44 12.17
C GLN A 149 8.87 5.50 12.91
N SER A 150 8.95 6.77 12.49
CA SER A 150 8.14 7.85 13.05
C SER A 150 6.65 7.63 12.80
N LYS A 151 6.27 7.24 11.58
CA LYS A 151 4.88 6.88 11.25
C LYS A 151 4.37 5.71 12.09
N LEU A 152 5.18 4.67 12.28
CA LEU A 152 4.83 3.51 13.10
C LEU A 152 4.65 3.90 14.58
N LYS A 153 5.53 4.75 15.12
CA LYS A 153 5.40 5.27 16.50
C LYS A 153 4.15 6.13 16.69
N ASN A 154 3.77 6.90 15.66
CA ASN A 154 2.60 7.78 15.70
C ASN A 154 1.29 7.08 15.34
N GLN A 155 1.30 5.78 15.01
CA GLN A 155 0.07 5.03 14.85
C GLN A 155 -0.56 4.78 16.23
N PRO A 156 -1.87 5.04 16.39
CA PRO A 156 -2.57 4.73 17.63
C PRO A 156 -2.40 3.25 17.93
N ASN A 157 -1.91 2.95 19.14
CA ASN A 157 -1.67 1.58 19.57
C ASN A 157 -2.99 0.81 19.48
N THR A 158 -2.98 -0.40 18.90
CA THR A 158 -4.18 -1.21 18.72
C THR A 158 -4.91 -1.46 20.05
N ALA A 159 -4.17 -1.47 21.16
CA ALA A 159 -4.71 -1.52 22.51
C ALA A 159 -5.55 -0.28 22.90
N GLU A 160 -5.12 0.94 22.53
CA GLU A 160 -5.87 2.18 22.82
C GLU A 160 -7.15 2.26 21.99
N LEU A 161 -7.08 1.87 20.71
CA LEU A 161 -8.25 1.75 19.84
C LEU A 161 -9.25 0.73 20.39
N ASN A 162 -8.78 -0.45 20.82
CA ASN A 162 -9.64 -1.47 21.44
C ASN A 162 -10.27 -0.97 22.75
N ALA A 163 -9.51 -0.26 23.59
CA ALA A 163 -10.05 0.35 24.81
C ALA A 163 -11.13 1.39 24.50
N LYS A 164 -10.92 2.23 23.48
CA LYS A 164 -11.91 3.20 23.01
C LYS A 164 -13.17 2.52 22.48
N ILE A 165 -13.02 1.44 21.70
CA ILE A 165 -14.15 0.63 21.21
C ILE A 165 -14.93 0.02 22.39
N LEU A 166 -14.26 -0.54 23.39
CA LEU A 166 -14.93 -1.10 24.57
C LEU A 166 -15.70 -0.03 25.37
N ASN A 167 -15.11 1.15 25.54
CA ASN A 167 -15.78 2.27 26.23
C ASN A 167 -17.00 2.75 25.45
N LEU A 168 -16.87 2.98 24.14
CA LEU A 168 -18.01 3.35 23.28
C LEU A 168 -19.10 2.27 23.26
N THR A 169 -18.71 1.00 23.32
CA THR A 169 -19.66 -0.13 23.39
C THR A 169 -20.44 -0.11 24.72
N ARG A 170 -19.77 0.21 25.83
CA ARG A 170 -20.42 0.33 27.15
C ARG A 170 -21.38 1.52 27.17
N GLU A 171 -20.93 2.68 26.70
CA GLU A 171 -21.77 3.89 26.62
C GLU A 171 -23.01 3.67 25.75
N ASN A 172 -22.86 2.97 24.61
CA ASN A 172 -23.99 2.64 23.74
C ASN A 172 -25.03 1.74 24.43
N ARG A 173 -24.58 0.78 25.27
CA ARG A 173 -25.49 -0.07 26.06
C ARG A 173 -26.24 0.75 27.12
N GLU A 174 -25.56 1.68 27.79
CA GLU A 174 -26.17 2.56 28.79
C GLU A 174 -27.21 3.47 28.15
N LEU A 175 -26.90 4.10 27.02
CA LEU A 175 -27.84 4.92 26.25
C LEU A 175 -29.06 4.13 25.81
N LYS A 176 -28.90 2.87 25.35
CA LYS A 176 -30.03 2.00 25.01
C LYS A 176 -30.91 1.69 26.21
N ALA A 177 -30.32 1.45 27.38
CA ALA A 177 -31.07 1.21 28.61
C ALA A 177 -31.84 2.46 29.06
N GLN A 178 -31.22 3.64 28.96
CA GLN A 178 -31.88 4.92 29.24
C GLN A 178 -33.04 5.17 28.27
N LEU A 179 -32.84 4.90 26.99
CA LEU A 179 -33.89 5.04 25.97
C LEU A 179 -35.08 4.12 26.29
N ALA A 180 -34.83 2.85 26.60
CA ALA A 180 -35.88 1.89 26.98
C ALA A 180 -36.65 2.35 28.23
N ASN A 181 -35.95 2.86 29.26
CA ASN A 181 -36.58 3.41 30.45
C ASN A 181 -37.47 4.62 30.10
N LEU A 182 -36.95 5.56 29.31
CA LEU A 182 -37.70 6.73 28.89
C LEU A 182 -38.94 6.36 28.06
N THR A 183 -38.84 5.37 27.17
CA THR A 183 -39.98 4.83 26.43
C THR A 183 -41.02 4.22 27.36
N ASN A 184 -40.61 3.48 28.39
CA ASN A 184 -41.55 2.93 29.39
C ASN A 184 -42.25 4.04 30.19
N GLN A 185 -41.52 5.08 30.59
CA GLN A 185 -42.10 6.24 31.27
C GLN A 185 -43.10 6.97 30.38
N TYR A 186 -42.74 7.20 29.12
CA TYR A 186 -43.63 7.79 28.12
C TYR A 186 -44.92 6.99 27.97
N ASN A 187 -44.83 5.67 27.80
CA ASN A 187 -46.00 4.80 27.68
C ASN A 187 -46.88 4.83 28.94
N THR A 188 -46.26 4.89 30.12
CA THR A 188 -46.99 5.00 31.40
C THR A 188 -47.74 6.33 31.50
N VAL A 189 -47.08 7.44 31.13
CA VAL A 189 -47.70 8.77 31.13
C VAL A 189 -48.83 8.83 30.11
N LYS A 190 -48.61 8.29 28.90
CA LYS A 190 -49.64 8.20 27.86
C LYS A 190 -50.85 7.41 28.32
N ALA A 191 -50.65 6.23 28.90
CA ALA A 191 -51.76 5.42 29.44
C ALA A 191 -52.53 6.15 30.54
N ARG A 192 -51.85 6.93 31.40
CA ARG A 192 -52.52 7.78 32.40
C ARG A 192 -53.32 8.91 31.76
N ALA A 193 -52.79 9.55 30.71
CA ALA A 193 -53.49 10.58 29.98
C ALA A 193 -54.76 10.02 29.31
N ASP A 194 -54.65 8.89 28.62
CA ASP A 194 -55.78 8.19 27.98
C ASP A 194 -56.85 7.80 29.01
N PHE A 195 -56.43 7.32 30.19
CA PHE A 195 -57.36 7.00 31.29
C PHE A 195 -58.07 8.24 31.86
N LEU A 196 -57.36 9.35 32.04
CA LEU A 196 -57.95 10.61 32.51
C LEU A 196 -58.91 11.20 31.47
N GLU A 197 -58.60 11.06 30.18
CA GLU A 197 -59.48 11.46 29.09
C GLU A 197 -60.79 10.66 29.12
N GLN A 198 -60.70 9.33 29.28
CA GLN A 198 -61.88 8.47 29.46
C GLN A 198 -62.71 8.88 30.69
N GLN A 199 -62.07 9.17 31.83
CA GLN A 199 -62.81 9.64 33.01
C GLN A 199 -63.52 10.96 32.76
N ASN A 200 -62.87 11.91 32.09
CA ASN A 200 -63.48 13.20 31.75
C ASN A 200 -64.69 13.03 30.82
N ASP A 201 -64.61 12.13 29.84
CA ASP A 201 -65.75 11.83 28.97
C ASP A 201 -66.91 11.20 29.73
N GLU A 202 -66.64 10.27 30.65
CA GLU A 202 -67.67 9.71 31.53
C GLU A 202 -68.29 10.77 32.46
N TYR A 203 -67.49 11.67 33.03
CA TYR A 203 -68.02 12.81 33.80
C TYR A 203 -68.89 13.73 32.95
N ARG A 204 -68.48 14.02 31.71
CA ARG A 204 -69.28 14.83 30.76
C ARG A 204 -70.63 14.17 30.46
N LYS A 205 -70.65 12.86 30.19
CA LYS A 205 -71.89 12.09 30.00
C LYS A 205 -72.77 12.12 31.23
N MET A 206 -72.21 11.88 32.42
CA MET A 206 -72.96 11.91 33.68
C MET A 206 -73.60 13.29 33.93
N ILE A 207 -72.84 14.37 33.71
CA ILE A 207 -73.37 15.73 33.81
C ILE A 207 -74.51 15.95 32.82
N GLN A 208 -74.37 15.53 31.56
CA GLN A 208 -75.43 15.62 30.56
C GLN A 208 -76.68 14.83 30.99
N THR A 209 -76.54 13.58 31.43
CA THR A 209 -77.66 12.76 31.91
C THR A 209 -78.35 13.39 33.12
N LEU A 210 -77.61 13.96 34.07
CA LEU A 210 -78.18 14.67 35.21
C LEU A 210 -78.92 15.94 34.77
N LEU A 211 -78.38 16.67 33.80
CA LEU A 211 -79.01 17.88 33.25
C LEU A 211 -80.30 17.56 32.50
N GLU A 212 -80.29 16.50 31.67
CA GLU A 212 -81.48 15.96 30.98
C GLU A 212 -82.52 15.42 31.96
N GLY A 213 -82.09 14.70 33.00
CA GLY A 213 -82.99 14.22 34.05
C GLY A 213 -83.63 15.37 34.83
N ALA A 214 -82.88 16.44 35.12
CA ALA A 214 -83.41 17.63 35.76
C ALA A 214 -84.39 18.39 34.85
N SER A 215 -84.09 18.53 33.56
CA SER A 215 -84.99 19.17 32.60
C SER A 215 -86.27 18.36 32.39
N GLN A 216 -86.18 17.04 32.20
CA GLN A 216 -87.36 16.16 32.08
C GLN A 216 -88.22 16.18 33.34
N LYS A 217 -87.61 16.14 34.54
CA LYS A 217 -88.37 16.23 35.80
C LYS A 217 -89.06 17.59 35.96
N SER A 218 -88.41 18.68 35.52
CA SER A 218 -89.03 19.99 35.48
C SER A 218 -90.21 20.02 34.49
N GLU A 219 -90.03 19.53 33.26
CA GLU A 219 -91.10 19.43 32.25
C GLU A 219 -92.27 18.57 32.74
N GLN A 220 -92.00 17.40 33.33
CA GLN A 220 -93.03 16.56 33.93
C GLN A 220 -93.76 17.27 35.05
N SER A 221 -93.05 18.01 35.93
CA SER A 221 -93.70 18.78 36.99
C SER A 221 -94.56 19.93 36.44
N TYR A 222 -94.13 20.60 35.37
CA TYR A 222 -94.93 21.64 34.69
C TYR A 222 -96.14 21.03 33.97
N ILE A 223 -95.98 19.91 33.28
CA ILE A 223 -97.07 19.19 32.60
C ILE A 223 -98.07 18.64 33.62
N GLU A 224 -97.61 18.08 34.74
CA GLU A 224 -98.49 17.61 35.81
C GLU A 224 -99.24 18.75 36.49
N LYS A 225 -98.57 19.88 36.74
CA LYS A 225 -99.23 21.08 37.30
C LYS A 225 -100.29 21.62 36.33
N ALA A 226 -99.97 21.71 35.04
CA ALA A 226 -100.93 22.12 34.01
C ALA A 226 -102.10 21.12 33.85
N LYS A 227 -101.85 19.81 33.96
CA LYS A 227 -102.91 18.78 33.96
C LYS A 227 -103.81 18.89 35.18
N LYS A 228 -103.25 19.12 36.37
CA LYS A 228 -104.02 19.35 37.61
C LYS A 228 -104.86 20.62 37.50
N GLU A 229 -104.32 21.71 36.97
CA GLU A 229 -105.08 22.95 36.73
C GLU A 229 -106.22 22.74 35.72
N LYS A 230 -106.00 22.01 34.62
CA LYS A 230 -107.08 21.63 33.69
C LYS A 230 -108.16 20.76 34.36
N LEU A 231 -107.77 19.83 35.24
CA LEU A 231 -108.73 18.99 35.96
C LEU A 231 -109.59 19.83 36.92
N ILE A 232 -108.97 20.75 37.67
CA ILE A 232 -109.67 21.65 38.59
C ILE A 232 -110.63 22.56 37.82
N GLY A 233 -110.19 23.14 36.69
CA GLY A 233 -111.05 23.93 35.82
C GLY A 233 -112.23 23.14 35.24
N SER A 234 -112.00 21.88 34.85
CA SER A 234 -113.06 21.01 34.32
C SER A 234 -114.07 20.60 35.39
N VAL A 235 -113.62 20.29 36.60
CA VAL A 235 -114.51 19.97 37.73
C VAL A 235 -115.35 21.20 38.09
N LEU A 236 -114.75 22.38 38.22
CA LEU A 236 -115.46 23.64 38.46
C LEU A 236 -116.52 23.92 37.39
N LEU A 237 -116.20 23.72 36.11
CA LEU A 237 -117.16 23.94 35.02
C LEU A 237 -118.34 22.96 35.11
N LYS A 238 -118.09 21.69 35.46
CA LYS A 238 -119.13 20.66 35.63
C LYS A 238 -120.01 20.93 36.84
N THR A 239 -119.47 21.37 37.98
CA THR A 239 -120.29 21.77 39.13
C THR A 239 -121.13 23.00 38.81
N LEU A 240 -120.60 23.97 38.07
CA LEU A 240 -121.34 25.14 37.64
C LEU A 240 -122.49 24.79 36.68
N LEU A 241 -122.23 23.88 35.72
CA LEU A 241 -123.26 23.33 34.83
C LEU A 241 -124.34 22.55 35.59
N PHE A 242 -123.95 21.66 36.51
CA PHE A 242 -124.91 20.90 37.32
C PHE A 242 -125.75 21.83 38.22
N GLY A 243 -125.12 22.83 38.84
CA GLY A 243 -125.83 23.86 39.59
C GLY A 243 -126.83 24.62 38.72
N GLY A 244 -126.43 25.01 37.50
CA GLY A 244 -127.32 25.66 36.53
C GLY A 244 -128.49 24.79 36.10
N ILE A 245 -128.27 23.48 35.87
CA ILE A 245 -129.33 22.52 35.53
C ILE A 245 -130.32 22.38 36.68
N ILE A 246 -129.84 22.26 37.92
CA ILE A 246 -130.70 22.13 39.10
C ILE A 246 -131.55 23.40 39.28
N VAL A 247 -130.93 24.58 39.20
CA VAL A 247 -131.65 25.86 39.30
C VAL A 247 -132.66 26.01 38.15
N GLY A 248 -132.29 25.60 36.93
CA GLY A 248 -133.19 25.58 35.78
C GLY A 248 -134.40 24.66 35.96
N LEU A 249 -134.18 23.44 36.48
CA LEU A 249 -135.25 22.47 36.76
C LEU A 249 -136.18 22.94 37.88
N VAL A 250 -135.63 23.51 38.96
CA VAL A 250 -136.43 24.07 40.06
C VAL A 250 -137.22 25.28 39.58
N GLY A 251 -136.60 26.19 38.82
CA GLY A 251 -137.27 27.32 38.21
C GLY A 251 -138.38 26.91 37.25
N TYR A 252 -138.13 25.90 36.40
CA TYR A 252 -139.13 25.34 35.49
C TYR A 252 -140.28 24.64 36.23
N GLY A 253 -139.98 23.90 37.31
CA GLY A 253 -140.98 23.28 38.16
C GLY A 253 -141.92 24.29 38.81
N LEU A 254 -141.37 25.38 39.36
CA LEU A 254 -142.15 26.49 39.92
C LEU A 254 -142.98 27.20 38.84
N TYR A 255 -142.41 27.43 37.65
CA TYR A 255 -143.13 28.03 36.52
C TYR A 255 -144.33 27.18 36.06
N ARG A 256 -144.16 25.85 35.98
CA ARG A 256 -145.22 24.92 35.58
C ARG A 256 -146.31 24.78 36.64
N ALA A 257 -145.94 24.81 37.93
CA ALA A 257 -146.89 24.79 39.03
C ALA A 257 -147.79 26.04 39.04
N LYS A 258 -147.22 27.23 38.76
CA LYS A 258 -147.99 28.48 38.65
C LYS A 258 -149.01 28.42 37.52
N ARG A 259 -148.63 27.97 36.31
CA ARG A 259 -149.57 27.83 35.19
C ARG A 259 -150.71 26.85 35.42
N ARG A 260 -150.57 25.88 36.34
CA ARG A 260 -151.66 24.94 36.66
C ARG A 260 -152.72 25.52 37.59
N HIS A 261 -152.41 26.61 38.31
CA HIS A 261 -153.38 27.27 39.18
C HIS A 261 -154.29 28.28 38.45
N ASP A 262 -153.90 28.78 37.29
CA ASP A 262 -154.66 29.81 36.57
C ASP A 262 -155.73 29.25 35.59
N PHE A 263 -155.83 27.93 35.39
CA PHE A 263 -156.76 27.29 34.44
C PHE A 263 -157.84 26.39 35.07
N ALA A 264 -158.05 26.48 36.39
CA ALA A 264 -159.07 25.68 37.09
C ALA A 264 -160.01 26.53 37.96
N GLY A 265 -160.22 27.80 37.59
CA GLY A 265 -161.06 28.71 38.34
C GLY A 265 -161.63 29.87 37.52
N LEU A 266 -162.39 29.51 36.47
CA LEU A 266 -163.53 30.20 35.80
C LEU A 266 -163.52 29.97 34.28
#